data_AF-A0A9D4DKF6-F1
#
_entry.id   AF-A0A9D4DKF6-F1
#
_cell.length_a   1.000
_cell.length_b   1.000
_cell.length_c   1.000
_cell.angle_alpha   90.00
_cell.angle_beta   90.00
_cell.angle_gamma   90.00
#
_symmetry.space_group_name_H-M   'P 1'
#
loop_
_entity.id
_entity.type
_entity.pdbx_description
1 polymer ?
#
loop_
_entity_poly.entity_id
_entity_poly.type
_entity_poly.pdbx_seq_one_letter_code
_entity_poly.pdbx_strand_id
1 'polypeptide(L)'
;MATFVDAIHNSSDQINPDQMYVKKKSEYNVKIARDTRQHCYISGICILPSGETIVADYTNKRVKMLDKHYNVSSDLEVESNPQDICQLSPCRVAVTFKRLTFNTVQFIKVSNGKLVIGNKFGEEYDYPSKLQLQHAALGITYHQGDLYITSGTALYHYTLTGRNWQPNRSLYEDTEGGITEEPI
;
A
#
# COMPACT_ATOMS: atom_id res chain seq x y z
N MET A 1 57.71 26.83 2.96
CA MET A 1 57.00 27.31 4.16
C MET A 1 55.53 27.49 3.75
N ALA A 2 54.48 27.10 4.47
CA ALA A 2 54.28 26.22 5.64
C ALA A 2 52.73 26.08 5.80
N THR A 3 52.08 25.00 6.27
CA THR A 3 52.49 23.64 6.69
C THR A 3 51.25 22.71 6.62
N PHE A 4 51.42 21.38 6.69
CA PHE A 4 50.31 20.46 6.98
C PHE A 4 49.84 20.59 8.43
N VAL A 5 48.53 20.50 8.67
CA VAL A 5 47.97 19.90 9.90
C VAL A 5 46.72 19.12 9.50
N ASP A 6 46.77 17.80 9.66
CA ASP A 6 45.60 16.94 9.52
C ASP A 6 44.63 17.13 10.70
N ALA A 7 43.33 17.07 10.40
CA ALA A 7 42.28 16.90 11.41
C ALA A 7 41.21 15.92 10.91
N ILE A 8 41.64 14.78 10.36
CA ILE A 8 40.77 13.60 10.26
C ILE A 8 40.59 13.06 11.68
N HIS A 9 39.61 13.59 12.41
CA HIS A 9 39.04 12.87 13.55
C HIS A 9 38.18 11.74 13.02
N ASN A 10 38.85 10.63 12.69
CA ASN A 10 38.22 9.32 12.68
C ASN A 10 37.77 9.01 14.11
N SER A 11 36.58 9.45 14.50
CA SER A 11 35.80 8.68 15.45
C SER A 11 35.53 7.35 14.76
N SER A 12 36.30 6.32 15.14
CA SER A 12 35.99 4.94 14.81
C SER A 12 34.73 4.55 15.59
N ASP A 13 33.59 5.07 15.14
CA ASP A 13 32.29 4.52 15.49
C ASP A 13 32.36 3.05 15.09
N GLN A 14 32.37 2.18 16.09
CA GLN A 14 32.30 0.74 15.88
C GLN A 14 30.90 0.47 15.34
N ILE A 15 30.75 0.56 14.01
CA ILE A 15 29.53 0.20 13.30
C ILE A 15 29.24 -1.24 13.67
N ASN A 16 28.20 -1.44 14.50
CA ASN A 16 27.74 -2.76 14.84
C ASN A 16 27.34 -3.47 13.52
N PRO A 17 28.00 -4.58 13.14
CA PRO A 17 27.73 -5.24 11.86
C PRO A 17 26.28 -5.76 11.76
N ASP A 18 25.60 -5.94 12.90
CA ASP A 18 24.20 -6.37 12.97
C ASP A 18 23.20 -5.20 12.89
N GLN A 19 23.67 -3.94 12.86
CA GLN A 19 22.82 -2.76 12.82
C GLN A 19 22.62 -2.24 11.38
N MET A 20 21.41 -2.40 10.85
CA MET A 20 21.03 -1.79 9.57
C MET A 20 20.75 -0.29 9.72
N TYR A 21 21.39 0.53 8.89
CA TYR A 21 21.17 1.97 8.82
C TYR A 21 20.47 2.35 7.51
N VAL A 22 19.34 3.06 7.61
CA VAL A 22 18.60 3.56 6.44
C VAL A 22 19.06 4.99 6.12
N LYS A 23 19.67 5.19 4.95
CA LYS A 23 20.04 6.51 4.43
C LYS A 23 19.00 7.01 3.44
N LYS A 24 18.42 8.20 3.68
CA LYS A 24 17.55 8.88 2.72
C LYS A 24 18.29 9.13 1.41
N LYS A 25 17.77 8.58 0.30
CA LYS A 25 18.36 8.69 -1.04
C LYS A 25 17.87 9.93 -1.80
N SER A 26 16.58 10.21 -1.75
CA SER A 26 15.91 11.30 -2.47
C SER A 26 14.56 11.64 -1.82
N GLU A 27 13.92 12.69 -2.30
CA GLU A 27 12.54 13.08 -1.97
C GLU A 27 11.86 13.58 -3.26
N TYR A 28 10.57 13.32 -3.41
CA TYR A 28 9.80 13.66 -4.60
C TYR A 28 8.48 14.33 -4.22
N ASN A 29 8.10 15.37 -4.96
CA ASN A 29 6.83 16.06 -4.72
C ASN A 29 5.66 15.31 -5.35
N VAL A 30 4.76 14.81 -4.51
CA VAL A 30 3.53 14.09 -4.92
C VAL A 30 2.28 14.98 -4.89
N LYS A 31 2.44 16.29 -4.66
CA LYS A 31 1.33 17.24 -4.58
C LYS A 31 0.87 17.69 -5.96
N ILE A 32 -0.45 17.73 -6.16
CA ILE A 32 -1.11 18.20 -7.39
C ILE A 32 -2.05 19.38 -7.10
N ALA A 33 -2.43 20.12 -8.14
CA ALA A 33 -3.33 21.27 -8.02
C ALA A 33 -4.74 20.95 -7.47
N ARG A 34 -5.15 19.68 -7.52
CA ARG A 34 -6.43 19.16 -6.96
C ARG A 34 -6.34 18.73 -5.49
N ASP A 35 -5.18 18.83 -4.85
CA ASP A 35 -5.03 18.49 -3.43
C ASP A 35 -5.61 19.61 -2.56
N THR A 36 -6.56 19.25 -1.70
CA THR A 36 -7.26 20.19 -0.81
C THR A 36 -6.56 20.39 0.53
N ARG A 37 -5.56 19.56 0.84
CA ARG A 37 -4.76 19.65 2.07
C ARG A 37 -3.38 20.25 1.81
N GLN A 38 -2.85 20.93 2.81
CA GLN A 38 -1.52 21.52 2.72
C GLN A 38 -0.43 20.45 2.57
N HIS A 39 -0.58 19.32 3.28
CA HIS A 39 0.34 18.19 3.27
C HIS A 39 -0.32 16.94 2.67
N CYS A 40 0.43 16.25 1.80
CA CYS A 40 0.11 14.89 1.39
C CYS A 40 0.60 13.94 2.48
N TYR A 41 -0.19 12.94 2.85
CA TYR A 41 0.22 11.89 3.79
C TYR A 41 0.20 10.56 3.05
N ILE A 42 1.37 10.09 2.64
CA ILE A 42 1.49 8.84 1.89
C ILE A 42 1.48 7.67 2.87
N SER A 43 0.42 6.86 2.79
CA SER A 43 0.12 5.77 3.73
C SER A 43 0.43 4.39 3.17
N GLY A 44 0.34 4.21 1.85
CA GLY A 44 0.65 2.97 1.13
C GLY A 44 1.35 3.22 -0.20
N ILE A 45 2.10 2.23 -0.68
CA ILE A 45 2.89 2.30 -1.91
C ILE A 45 3.05 0.92 -2.55
N CYS A 46 2.88 0.84 -3.87
CA CYS A 46 3.31 -0.32 -4.65
C CYS A 46 4.00 0.11 -5.95
N ILE A 47 4.88 -0.73 -6.50
CA ILE A 47 5.56 -0.49 -7.79
C ILE A 47 5.04 -1.52 -8.79
N LEU A 48 4.62 -1.06 -9.97
CA LEU A 48 4.18 -1.94 -11.05
C LEU A 48 5.35 -2.48 -11.86
N PRO A 49 5.20 -3.62 -12.57
CA PRO A 49 6.30 -4.24 -13.33
C PRO A 49 6.70 -3.41 -14.55
N SER A 50 5.79 -2.55 -15.01
CA SER A 50 6.03 -1.54 -16.03
C SER A 50 6.92 -0.38 -15.54
N GLY A 51 7.05 -0.19 -14.22
CA GLY A 51 7.96 0.76 -13.56
C GLY A 51 7.29 1.99 -12.92
N GLU A 52 5.99 2.18 -13.12
CA GLU A 52 5.21 3.21 -12.43
C GLU A 52 5.06 2.88 -10.94
N THR A 53 5.04 3.92 -10.10
CA THR A 53 4.77 3.79 -8.66
C THR A 53 3.35 4.27 -8.37
N ILE A 54 2.57 3.52 -7.60
CA ILE A 54 1.24 3.94 -7.14
C ILE A 54 1.30 4.19 -5.64
N VAL A 55 0.73 5.31 -5.19
CA VAL A 55 0.70 5.72 -3.78
C VAL A 55 -0.70 6.07 -3.31
N ALA A 56 -0.99 5.76 -2.05
CA ALA A 56 -2.18 6.18 -1.33
C ALA A 56 -1.90 7.51 -0.61
N ASP A 57 -2.60 8.58 -0.99
CA ASP A 57 -2.57 9.85 -0.28
C ASP A 57 -3.77 9.93 0.67
N TYR A 58 -3.51 9.56 1.92
CA TYR A 58 -4.49 9.49 3.00
C TYR A 58 -5.25 10.79 3.17
N THR A 59 -4.54 11.92 3.31
CA THR A 59 -5.15 13.22 3.69
C THR A 59 -5.95 13.84 2.56
N ASN A 60 -5.53 13.65 1.31
CA ASN A 60 -6.23 14.15 0.13
C ASN A 60 -7.30 13.20 -0.43
N LYS A 61 -7.42 11.97 0.10
CA LYS A 61 -8.31 10.91 -0.43
C LYS A 61 -8.08 10.65 -1.92
N ARG A 62 -6.82 10.50 -2.32
CA ARG A 62 -6.43 10.20 -3.69
C ARG A 62 -5.54 8.97 -3.74
N VAL A 63 -5.67 8.21 -4.81
CA VAL A 63 -4.63 7.29 -5.27
C VAL A 63 -3.92 7.98 -6.42
N LYS A 64 -2.59 8.05 -6.36
CA LYS A 64 -1.77 8.75 -7.35
C LYS A 64 -0.82 7.76 -8.01
N MET A 65 -0.69 7.84 -9.32
CA MET A 65 0.31 7.10 -10.10
C MET A 65 1.41 8.07 -10.51
N LEU A 66 2.65 7.65 -10.28
CA LEU A 66 3.86 8.36 -10.60
C LEU A 66 4.57 7.63 -11.75
N ASP A 67 5.16 8.39 -12.67
CA ASP A 67 6.02 7.84 -13.73
C ASP A 67 7.37 7.32 -13.17
N LYS A 68 8.22 6.84 -14.07
CA LYS A 68 9.58 6.31 -13.76
C LYS A 68 10.56 7.37 -13.24
N HIS A 69 10.17 8.64 -13.28
CA HIS A 69 10.92 9.78 -12.74
C HIS A 69 10.26 10.36 -11.48
N TYR A 70 9.24 9.67 -10.95
CA TYR A 70 8.44 10.04 -9.79
C TYR A 70 7.60 11.31 -9.95
N ASN A 71 7.26 11.72 -11.18
CA ASN A 71 6.27 12.76 -11.44
C ASN A 71 4.85 12.17 -11.41
N VAL A 72 3.87 12.86 -10.82
CA VAL A 72 2.46 12.40 -10.84
C VAL A 72 1.90 12.48 -12.26
N SER A 73 1.63 11.31 -12.84
CA SER A 73 1.14 11.14 -14.22
C SER A 73 -0.37 10.88 -14.30
N SER A 74 -0.97 10.34 -13.23
CA SER A 74 -2.42 10.17 -13.08
C SER A 74 -2.81 10.24 -11.59
N ASP A 75 -4.00 10.75 -11.30
CA ASP A 75 -4.63 10.65 -9.99
C ASP A 75 -6.09 10.21 -10.11
N LEU A 76 -6.57 9.59 -9.04
CA LEU A 76 -7.93 9.09 -8.88
C LEU A 76 -8.43 9.49 -7.49
N GLU A 77 -9.56 10.19 -7.45
CA GLU A 77 -10.26 10.49 -6.20
C GLU A 77 -11.00 9.25 -5.69
N VAL A 78 -10.90 9.00 -4.39
CA VAL A 78 -11.49 7.83 -3.72
C VAL A 78 -12.39 8.27 -2.56
N GLU A 79 -13.40 7.46 -2.24
CA GLU A 79 -14.49 7.85 -1.34
C GLU A 79 -14.06 8.10 0.12
N SER A 80 -12.90 7.55 0.51
CA SER A 80 -12.38 7.67 1.85
C SER A 80 -10.86 7.74 1.89
N ASN A 81 -10.30 7.80 3.09
CA ASN A 81 -8.87 7.87 3.33
C ASN A 81 -8.25 6.49 3.05
N PRO A 82 -7.44 6.34 1.99
CA PRO A 82 -6.77 5.06 1.69
C PRO A 82 -5.70 4.79 2.75
N GLN A 83 -5.60 3.54 3.20
CA GLN A 83 -4.69 3.11 4.27
C GLN A 83 -3.42 2.49 3.67
N ASP A 84 -3.55 1.52 2.77
CA ASP A 84 -2.43 0.84 2.13
C ASP A 84 -2.79 0.37 0.70
N ILE A 85 -1.78 0.01 -0.11
CA ILE A 85 -1.92 -0.43 -1.50
C ILE A 85 -1.08 -1.68 -1.77
N CYS A 86 -1.69 -2.71 -2.35
CA CYS A 86 -0.96 -3.86 -2.89
C CYS A 86 -1.21 -4.08 -4.38
N GLN A 87 -0.20 -4.56 -5.09
CA GLN A 87 -0.33 -5.01 -6.48
C GLN A 87 -0.96 -6.41 -6.54
N LEU A 88 -1.98 -6.57 -7.39
CA LEU A 88 -2.60 -7.88 -7.67
C LEU A 88 -2.14 -8.47 -9.01
N SER A 89 -1.91 -7.62 -10.01
CA SER A 89 -1.47 -8.01 -11.34
C SER A 89 -0.70 -6.85 -12.00
N PRO A 90 -0.08 -7.02 -13.18
CA PRO A 90 0.67 -5.94 -13.84
C PRO A 90 -0.11 -4.64 -14.09
N CYS A 91 -1.45 -4.70 -14.11
CA CYS A 91 -2.32 -3.55 -14.34
C CYS A 91 -3.40 -3.36 -13.26
N ARG A 92 -3.38 -4.08 -12.13
CA ARG A 92 -4.40 -3.98 -11.07
C ARG A 92 -3.79 -3.88 -9.68
N VAL A 93 -4.37 -3.01 -8.85
CA VAL A 93 -4.02 -2.84 -7.44
C VAL A 93 -5.27 -2.94 -6.56
N ALA A 94 -5.07 -3.40 -5.33
CA ALA A 94 -6.04 -3.32 -4.24
C ALA A 94 -5.65 -2.18 -3.29
N VAL A 95 -6.65 -1.44 -2.80
CA VAL A 95 -6.46 -0.33 -1.84
C VAL A 95 -7.38 -0.52 -0.65
N THR A 96 -6.84 -0.46 0.57
CA THR A 96 -7.62 -0.58 1.81
C THR A 96 -8.20 0.75 2.27
N PHE A 97 -9.39 0.71 2.86
CA PHE A 97 -10.07 1.86 3.43
C PHE A 97 -10.65 1.51 4.79
N LYS A 98 -10.42 2.39 5.77
CA LYS A 98 -11.01 2.32 7.10
C LYS A 98 -11.95 3.50 7.30
N ARG A 99 -13.20 3.23 7.68
CA ARG A 99 -14.14 4.24 8.21
C ARG A 99 -14.78 3.72 9.49
N LEU A 100 -15.42 4.63 10.21
CA LEU A 100 -16.21 4.29 11.41
C LEU A 100 -17.41 3.38 11.11
N THR A 101 -17.96 3.43 9.88
CA THR A 101 -19.20 2.75 9.52
C THR A 101 -19.04 1.63 8.48
N PHE A 102 -17.90 1.59 7.76
CA PHE A 102 -17.60 0.53 6.80
C PHE A 102 -16.10 0.46 6.52
N ASN A 103 -15.60 -0.75 6.29
CA ASN A 103 -14.22 -1.01 5.86
C ASN A 103 -14.27 -1.72 4.51
N THR A 104 -13.43 -1.32 3.56
CA THR A 104 -13.48 -1.87 2.19
C THR A 104 -12.10 -2.04 1.62
N VAL A 105 -11.96 -3.01 0.69
CA VAL A 105 -10.93 -2.97 -0.34
C VAL A 105 -11.56 -2.41 -1.62
N GLN A 106 -10.91 -1.47 -2.30
CA GLN A 106 -11.28 -1.05 -3.65
C GLN A 106 -10.26 -1.59 -4.64
N PHE A 107 -10.75 -2.10 -5.78
CA PHE A 107 -9.92 -2.60 -6.86
C PHE A 107 -9.80 -1.53 -7.94
N ILE A 108 -8.57 -1.17 -8.28
CA ILE A 108 -8.25 -0.09 -9.23
C ILE A 108 -7.43 -0.69 -10.38
N LYS A 109 -7.81 -0.39 -11.62
CA LYS A 109 -7.06 -0.78 -12.82
C LYS A 109 -6.24 0.40 -13.33
N VAL A 110 -5.04 0.13 -13.82
CA VAL A 110 -4.29 1.01 -14.71
C VAL A 110 -4.68 0.67 -16.15
N SER A 111 -5.24 1.65 -16.85
CA SER A 111 -5.67 1.52 -18.24
C SER A 111 -5.24 2.74 -19.02
N ASN A 112 -4.48 2.56 -20.10
CA ASN A 112 -3.96 3.65 -20.96
C ASN A 112 -3.26 4.77 -20.17
N GLY A 113 -2.41 4.40 -19.21
CA GLY A 113 -1.69 5.35 -18.35
C GLY A 113 -2.56 6.09 -17.33
N LYS A 114 -3.79 5.61 -17.04
CA LYS A 114 -4.71 6.23 -16.10
C LYS A 114 -5.23 5.25 -15.06
N LEU A 115 -5.40 5.71 -13.83
CA LEU A 115 -6.10 5.00 -12.77
C LEU A 115 -7.62 5.05 -13.02
N VAL A 116 -8.30 3.90 -13.00
CA VAL A 116 -9.75 3.80 -13.20
C VAL A 116 -10.40 2.81 -12.22
N ILE A 117 -11.60 3.17 -11.75
CA ILE A 117 -12.53 2.29 -11.03
C ILE A 117 -13.46 1.67 -12.07
N GLY A 118 -13.73 0.37 -12.01
CA GLY A 118 -14.65 -0.27 -12.96
C GLY A 118 -15.14 -1.64 -12.51
N ASN A 119 -16.35 -1.99 -12.95
CA ASN A 119 -17.04 -3.25 -12.62
C ASN A 119 -17.09 -4.21 -13.82
N LYS A 120 -16.40 -3.88 -14.93
CA LYS A 120 -16.43 -4.61 -16.19
C LYS A 120 -15.07 -4.50 -16.87
N PHE A 121 -14.18 -5.40 -16.48
CA PHE A 121 -12.94 -5.65 -17.21
C PHE A 121 -13.10 -7.00 -17.89
N GLY A 122 -13.19 -7.00 -19.23
CA GLY A 122 -13.43 -8.20 -20.06
C GLY A 122 -12.23 -9.13 -20.14
N GLU A 123 -11.70 -9.51 -18.98
CA GLU A 123 -10.59 -10.41 -18.75
C GLU A 123 -11.07 -11.55 -17.84
N GLU A 124 -10.30 -12.63 -17.79
CA GLU A 124 -10.60 -13.94 -17.18
C GLU A 124 -11.10 -13.92 -15.72
N TYR A 125 -10.89 -12.81 -14.99
CA TYR A 125 -11.30 -12.64 -13.59
C TYR A 125 -12.17 -11.38 -13.41
N ASP A 126 -13.44 -11.62 -13.05
CA ASP A 126 -14.43 -10.61 -12.67
C ASP A 126 -14.24 -10.21 -11.19
N TYR A 127 -13.38 -9.22 -10.98
CA TYR A 127 -13.19 -8.62 -9.65
C TYR A 127 -14.34 -7.64 -9.40
N PRO A 128 -15.00 -7.70 -8.23
CA PRO A 128 -15.92 -6.63 -7.84
C PRO A 128 -15.12 -5.32 -7.73
N SER A 129 -15.73 -4.16 -8.00
CA SER A 129 -15.01 -2.90 -7.83
C SER A 129 -14.68 -2.60 -6.36
N LYS A 130 -15.41 -3.20 -5.42
CA LYS A 130 -15.15 -3.16 -3.97
C LYS A 130 -15.47 -4.48 -3.29
N LEU A 131 -14.67 -4.83 -2.28
CA LEU A 131 -14.97 -5.86 -1.28
C LEU A 131 -15.36 -5.16 0.03
N GLN A 132 -16.51 -5.51 0.59
CA GLN A 132 -16.96 -5.03 1.90
C GLN A 132 -16.43 -5.95 3.01
N LEU A 133 -15.78 -5.36 4.01
CA LEU A 133 -15.20 -6.07 5.15
C LEU A 133 -15.98 -5.78 6.43
N GLN A 134 -15.95 -6.74 7.37
CA GLN A 134 -16.55 -6.62 8.70
C GLN A 134 -15.53 -6.18 9.77
N HIS A 135 -14.23 -6.22 9.47
CA HIS A 135 -13.12 -5.77 10.32
C HIS A 135 -12.43 -4.53 9.74
N ALA A 136 -11.59 -3.85 10.53
CA ALA A 136 -10.78 -2.74 10.04
C ALA A 136 -9.71 -3.23 9.04
N ALA A 137 -9.51 -2.47 7.95
CA ALA A 137 -8.47 -2.74 6.96
C ALA A 137 -7.39 -1.66 7.05
N LEU A 138 -6.20 -2.05 7.50
CA LEU A 138 -5.03 -1.20 7.62
C LEU A 138 -4.05 -1.53 6.50
N GLY A 139 -3.23 -2.58 6.67
CA GLY A 139 -2.30 -3.07 5.67
C GLY A 139 -2.91 -4.12 4.74
N ILE A 140 -2.28 -4.31 3.58
CA ILE A 140 -2.71 -5.28 2.57
C ILE A 140 -1.51 -5.87 1.82
N THR A 141 -1.48 -7.19 1.64
CA THR A 141 -0.52 -7.85 0.75
C THR A 141 -1.17 -8.98 -0.05
N TYR A 142 -0.55 -9.33 -1.16
CA TYR A 142 -1.04 -10.32 -2.12
C TYR A 142 0.05 -11.35 -2.41
N HIS A 143 -0.28 -12.63 -2.29
CA HIS A 143 0.66 -13.72 -2.50
C HIS A 143 -0.06 -14.95 -3.06
N GLN A 144 0.47 -15.52 -4.16
CA GLN A 144 0.04 -16.81 -4.74
C GLN A 144 -1.47 -16.99 -5.05
N GLY A 145 -2.23 -15.90 -5.25
CA GLY A 145 -3.69 -15.97 -5.49
C GLY A 145 -4.53 -15.45 -4.31
N ASP A 146 -3.88 -15.22 -3.18
CA ASP A 146 -4.53 -14.87 -1.92
C ASP A 146 -4.19 -13.46 -1.44
N LEU A 147 -5.18 -12.83 -0.83
CA LEU A 147 -5.11 -11.49 -0.26
C LEU A 147 -5.11 -11.58 1.27
N TYR A 148 -4.15 -10.90 1.87
CA TYR A 148 -3.94 -10.85 3.32
C TYR A 148 -4.17 -9.41 3.76
N ILE A 149 -5.06 -9.21 4.73
CA ILE A 149 -5.46 -7.87 5.21
C ILE A 149 -5.26 -7.81 6.72
N THR A 150 -4.59 -6.77 7.21
CA THR A 150 -4.41 -6.56 8.66
C THR A 150 -5.44 -5.60 9.24
N SER A 151 -5.84 -5.85 10.48
CA SER A 151 -6.46 -4.85 11.35
C SER A 151 -5.42 -4.34 12.37
N GLY A 152 -5.88 -3.73 13.48
CA GLY A 152 -5.00 -3.42 14.61
C GLY A 152 -4.67 -4.62 15.50
N THR A 153 -5.36 -5.75 15.33
CA THR A 153 -5.31 -6.94 16.22
C THR A 153 -5.20 -8.27 15.46
N ALA A 154 -5.41 -8.29 14.14
CA ALA A 154 -5.66 -9.52 13.40
C ALA A 154 -5.12 -9.51 11.97
N LEU A 155 -4.90 -10.71 11.43
CA LEU A 155 -4.58 -10.99 10.02
C LEU A 155 -5.70 -11.87 9.42
N TYR A 156 -6.36 -11.34 8.40
CA TYR A 156 -7.46 -12.00 7.68
C TYR A 156 -7.00 -12.47 6.30
N HIS A 157 -7.48 -13.64 5.88
CA HIS A 157 -7.07 -14.30 4.64
C HIS A 157 -8.25 -14.53 3.71
N TYR A 158 -8.06 -14.12 2.46
CA TYR A 158 -9.07 -14.09 1.41
C TYR A 158 -8.52 -14.75 0.15
N THR A 159 -9.13 -15.85 -0.29
CA THR A 159 -8.90 -16.36 -1.65
C THR A 159 -9.62 -15.47 -2.65
N LEU A 160 -8.95 -15.05 -3.73
CA LEU A 160 -9.57 -14.26 -4.81
C LEU A 160 -10.36 -15.12 -5.82
N THR A 161 -10.49 -16.43 -5.57
CA THR A 161 -11.10 -17.40 -6.47
C THR A 161 -12.59 -17.62 -6.18
N GLY A 162 -13.45 -17.23 -7.13
CA GLY A 162 -14.89 -17.52 -7.12
C GLY A 162 -15.79 -16.29 -6.96
N ARG A 163 -17.11 -16.48 -7.08
CA ARG A 163 -18.10 -15.39 -6.97
C ARG A 163 -18.42 -14.99 -5.53
N ASN A 164 -17.99 -15.78 -4.55
CA ASN A 164 -18.33 -15.60 -3.14
C ASN A 164 -17.11 -15.09 -2.38
N TRP A 165 -16.98 -13.76 -2.33
CA TRP A 165 -15.89 -13.06 -1.68
C TRP A 165 -16.14 -12.97 -0.17
N GLN A 166 -15.86 -14.05 0.54
CA GLN A 166 -15.87 -14.11 2.01
C GLN A 166 -14.45 -14.44 2.52
N PRO A 167 -14.07 -14.03 3.74
CA PRO A 167 -12.84 -14.53 4.34
C PRO A 167 -12.98 -16.05 4.51
N ASN A 168 -12.02 -16.83 4.01
CA ASN A 168 -12.03 -18.27 4.27
C ASN A 168 -11.70 -18.55 5.75
N ARG A 169 -10.89 -17.69 6.37
CA ARG A 169 -10.52 -17.76 7.78
C ARG A 169 -9.95 -16.41 8.25
N SER A 170 -10.16 -16.05 9.51
CA SER A 170 -9.16 -15.24 10.23
C SER A 170 -7.97 -16.17 10.54
N LEU A 171 -6.78 -15.85 10.03
CA LEU A 171 -5.60 -16.68 10.33
C LEU A 171 -5.08 -16.43 11.74
N TYR A 172 -5.29 -15.22 12.25
CA TYR A 172 -4.85 -14.79 13.56
C TYR A 172 -5.71 -13.62 14.03
N GLU A 173 -6.20 -13.66 15.26
CA GLU A 173 -6.86 -12.54 15.93
C GLU A 173 -6.45 -12.51 17.40
N ASP A 174 -5.62 -11.53 17.76
CA ASP A 174 -5.20 -11.29 19.14
C ASP A 174 -6.33 -10.57 19.89
N THR A 175 -7.18 -11.35 20.54
CA THR A 175 -8.26 -10.82 21.39
C THR A 175 -7.79 -10.53 22.82
N GLU A 176 -6.90 -11.35 23.38
CA GLU A 176 -6.53 -11.32 24.82
C GLU A 176 -5.05 -11.70 25.11
N GLY A 177 -4.14 -11.68 24.14
CA GLY A 177 -2.74 -12.09 24.30
C GLY A 177 -2.52 -13.61 24.36
N GLY A 178 -3.58 -14.39 24.12
CA GLY A 178 -3.54 -15.85 24.00
C GLY A 178 -3.60 -16.27 22.53
N ILE A 179 -2.62 -17.05 22.08
CA ILE A 179 -2.58 -17.59 20.71
C ILE A 179 -3.65 -18.70 20.58
N THR A 180 -4.70 -18.44 19.81
CA THR A 180 -5.69 -19.45 19.41
C THR A 180 -5.33 -20.08 18.07
N GLU A 181 -4.35 -20.98 18.07
CA GLU A 181 -4.16 -21.91 16.97
C GLU A 181 -5.28 -22.97 16.99
N GLU A 182 -6.28 -22.84 16.12
CA GLU A 182 -7.13 -23.98 15.75
C GLU A 182 -6.44 -24.82 14.65
N PRO A 183 -6.59 -26.16 14.64
CA PRO A 183 -5.77 -27.04 13.79
C PRO A 183 -5.81 -26.74 12.28
N ILE A 184 -4.77 -27.23 11.61
CA ILE A 184 -4.58 -27.23 10.14
C ILE A 184 -5.34 -28.41 9.53
#